data_AF-A0ABD1WHM9-F1
#
_entry.id   AF-A0ABD1WHM9-F1
#
_cell.length_a   1.000
_cell.length_b   1.000
_cell.length_c   1.000
_cell.angle_alpha   90.00
_cell.angle_beta   90.00
_cell.angle_gamma   90.00
#
_symmetry.space_group_name_H-M   'P 1'
#
loop_
_entity.id
_entity.type
_entity.pdbx_description
1 polymer ?
#
loop_
_entity_poly.entity_id
_entity_poly.type
_entity_poly.pdbx_seq_one_letter_code
_entity_poly.pdbx_strand_id
1 'polypeptide(L)'
;MKTSEASYEYLKSLTSHMTDNLVALSCKNDFKNIAQQPDILLLVSCLLERLRGVASASEPRIQKAIYEMGFTVMNPILIFLEAYKHESVVVYLLLKFVVDWVDGQIIYLEARETAAAVDFCTRLLRLYSSHNIGKISVSLSNSLRIEADTERYKDLRALLQLLANLCSKDLVDFASEPLEAYGVSISQVVFMGLHIVTPLITLEHAEIPQTLSQLFLTTITHAGETLDFGLHHQDGEVVDLCLRALKALASYHYKEKGIGKVGLGSHATSYKDPGGKVQEGVLGRFLRSLLHLLLFEDYCNDLVSSAADALFPLILCEQSVYQNLVNELLERQAYQMFRLRLTNALQSLTNSNNLSTTLDRVNFQRFRKNLHSFLIEVRGFLRTI
;
A
#
# COMPACT_ATOMS: atom_id res chain seq x y z
N MET A 1 -7.60 34.60 -4.89
CA MET A 1 -8.92 34.24 -4.34
C MET A 1 -9.99 34.11 -5.42
N LYS A 2 -10.32 35.15 -6.22
CA LYS A 2 -11.36 35.07 -7.28
C LYS A 2 -11.19 33.92 -8.31
N THR A 3 -9.95 33.52 -8.62
CA THR A 3 -9.68 32.45 -9.58
C THR A 3 -9.93 31.04 -9.01
N SER A 4 -9.77 30.83 -7.70
CA SER A 4 -9.97 29.51 -7.08
C SER A 4 -11.44 29.13 -6.99
N GLU A 5 -12.29 30.11 -6.68
CA GLU A 5 -13.75 29.94 -6.61
C GLU A 5 -14.35 29.68 -8.01
N ALA A 6 -13.89 30.42 -9.02
CA ALA A 6 -14.27 30.18 -10.40
C ALA A 6 -13.85 28.79 -10.91
N SER A 7 -12.63 28.33 -10.57
CA SER A 7 -12.16 26.98 -10.93
C SER A 7 -12.97 25.88 -10.23
N TYR A 8 -13.35 26.09 -8.98
CA TYR A 8 -14.24 25.19 -8.24
C TYR A 8 -15.63 25.10 -8.90
N GLU A 9 -16.28 26.22 -9.16
CA GLU A 9 -17.62 26.25 -9.78
C GLU A 9 -17.63 25.67 -11.20
N TYR A 10 -16.57 25.91 -11.97
CA TYR A 10 -16.40 25.32 -13.29
C TYR A 10 -16.33 23.79 -13.21
N LEU A 11 -15.47 23.25 -12.34
CA LEU A 11 -15.31 21.81 -12.21
C LEU A 11 -16.58 21.12 -11.69
N LYS A 12 -17.25 21.76 -10.73
CA LYS A 12 -18.53 21.29 -10.21
C LYS A 12 -19.60 21.23 -11.30
N SER A 13 -19.69 22.28 -12.13
CA SER A 13 -20.62 22.32 -13.26
C SER A 13 -20.28 21.30 -14.35
N LEU A 14 -18.99 21.05 -14.58
CA LEU A 14 -18.51 20.08 -15.56
C LEU A 14 -18.85 18.64 -15.15
N THR A 15 -18.74 18.33 -13.85
CA THR A 15 -18.87 16.96 -13.34
C THR A 15 -20.27 16.61 -12.87
N SER A 16 -21.10 17.59 -12.48
CA SER A 16 -22.43 17.37 -11.90
C SER A 16 -23.33 16.47 -12.76
N HIS A 17 -23.44 16.75 -14.06
CA HIS A 17 -24.25 15.93 -14.94
C HIS A 17 -23.74 14.47 -15.02
N MET A 18 -22.43 14.24 -14.90
CA MET A 18 -21.87 12.90 -14.91
C MET A 18 -22.16 12.16 -13.60
N THR A 19 -21.95 12.82 -12.46
CA THR A 19 -22.24 12.24 -11.14
C THR A 19 -23.73 11.99 -10.96
N ASP A 20 -24.58 12.94 -11.35
CA ASP A 20 -26.04 12.84 -11.19
C ASP A 20 -26.60 11.66 -12.01
N ASN A 21 -26.07 11.41 -13.21
CA ASN A 21 -26.47 10.26 -14.02
C ASN A 21 -26.08 8.93 -13.36
N LEU A 22 -24.86 8.83 -12.82
CA LEU A 22 -24.44 7.61 -12.11
C LEU A 22 -25.28 7.39 -10.84
N VAL A 23 -25.55 8.45 -10.08
CA VAL A 23 -26.42 8.39 -8.90
C VAL A 23 -27.82 7.94 -9.30
N ALA A 24 -28.42 8.56 -10.31
CA ALA A 24 -29.76 8.23 -10.80
C ALA A 24 -29.85 6.78 -11.28
N LEU A 25 -28.84 6.27 -11.99
CA LEU A 25 -28.78 4.86 -12.40
C LEU A 25 -28.70 3.93 -11.19
N SER A 26 -27.87 4.24 -10.20
CA SER A 26 -27.70 3.41 -9.00
C SER A 26 -28.96 3.34 -8.12
N CYS A 27 -29.81 4.37 -8.18
CA CYS A 27 -31.08 4.44 -7.43
C CYS A 27 -32.24 3.69 -8.11
N LYS A 28 -32.07 3.17 -9.33
CA LYS A 28 -33.12 2.42 -10.02
C LYS A 28 -33.29 1.04 -9.39
N ASN A 29 -34.52 0.71 -8.99
CA ASN A 29 -34.85 -0.59 -8.38
C ASN A 29 -34.56 -1.79 -9.30
N ASP A 30 -34.67 -1.57 -10.61
CA ASP A 30 -34.40 -2.55 -11.66
C ASP A 30 -32.97 -2.49 -12.21
N PHE A 31 -32.07 -1.70 -11.59
CA PHE A 31 -30.71 -1.51 -12.09
C PHE A 31 -29.99 -2.82 -12.37
N LYS A 32 -30.06 -3.80 -11.46
CA LYS A 32 -29.42 -5.12 -11.65
C LYS A 32 -29.90 -5.85 -12.91
N ASN A 33 -31.13 -5.61 -13.34
CA ASN A 33 -31.71 -6.23 -14.55
C ASN A 33 -31.28 -5.49 -15.82
N ILE A 34 -31.20 -4.16 -15.77
CA ILE A 34 -30.82 -3.34 -16.93
C ILE A 34 -29.30 -3.14 -17.07
N ALA A 35 -28.51 -3.40 -16.02
CA ALA A 35 -27.07 -3.18 -16.00
C ALA A 35 -26.36 -3.93 -17.13
N GLN A 36 -26.82 -5.14 -17.47
CA GLN A 36 -26.22 -5.98 -18.51
C GLN A 36 -26.55 -5.51 -19.94
N GLN A 37 -27.38 -4.48 -20.11
CA GLN A 37 -27.66 -3.93 -21.43
C GLN A 37 -26.40 -3.23 -21.98
N PRO A 38 -26.00 -3.49 -23.24
CA PRO A 38 -24.79 -2.90 -23.83
C PRO A 38 -24.73 -1.36 -23.74
N ASP A 39 -25.87 -0.70 -23.92
CA ASP A 39 -25.96 0.77 -23.84
C ASP A 39 -25.69 1.29 -22.43
N ILE A 40 -26.14 0.57 -21.39
CA ILE A 40 -25.94 0.92 -19.99
C ILE A 40 -24.49 0.64 -19.57
N LEU A 41 -23.94 -0.51 -19.99
CA LEU A 41 -22.53 -0.85 -19.80
C LEU A 41 -21.60 0.23 -20.39
N LEU A 42 -21.86 0.61 -21.65
CA LEU A 42 -21.09 1.64 -22.34
C LEU A 42 -21.24 3.00 -21.65
N LEU A 43 -22.46 3.38 -21.27
CA LEU A 43 -22.72 4.64 -20.57
C LEU A 43 -21.97 4.72 -19.24
N VAL A 44 -22.07 3.69 -18.40
CA VAL A 44 -21.36 3.64 -17.11
C VAL A 44 -19.85 3.70 -17.33
N SER A 45 -19.32 2.94 -18.29
CA SER A 45 -17.90 2.94 -18.61
C SER A 45 -17.40 4.32 -19.08
N CYS A 46 -18.13 4.97 -19.98
CA CYS A 46 -17.77 6.31 -20.46
C CYS A 46 -17.82 7.37 -19.36
N LEU A 47 -18.81 7.32 -18.48
CA LEU A 47 -18.91 8.26 -17.36
C LEU A 47 -17.78 8.04 -16.35
N LEU A 48 -17.46 6.78 -16.03
CA LEU A 48 -16.35 6.44 -15.13
C LEU A 48 -14.99 6.88 -15.70
N GLU A 49 -14.70 6.63 -16.98
CA GLU A 49 -13.43 7.08 -17.58
C GLU A 49 -13.31 8.61 -17.58
N ARG A 50 -14.41 9.34 -17.83
CA ARG A 50 -14.41 10.80 -17.75
C ARG A 50 -14.13 11.29 -16.33
N LEU A 51 -14.84 10.74 -15.34
CA LEU A 51 -14.64 11.10 -13.94
C LEU A 51 -13.23 10.72 -13.46
N ARG A 52 -12.69 9.61 -13.95
CA ARG A 52 -11.32 9.18 -13.69
C ARG A 52 -10.32 10.19 -14.23
N GLY A 53 -10.50 10.66 -15.48
CA GLY A 53 -9.68 11.74 -16.04
C GLY A 53 -9.72 13.01 -15.18
N VAL A 54 -10.88 13.36 -14.62
CA VAL A 54 -10.99 14.49 -13.68
C VAL A 54 -10.24 14.20 -12.36
N ALA A 55 -10.36 12.99 -11.82
CA ALA A 55 -9.68 12.58 -10.60
C ALA A 55 -8.14 12.62 -10.74
N SER A 56 -7.61 12.14 -11.86
CA SER A 56 -6.17 12.17 -12.17
C SER A 56 -5.63 13.59 -12.34
N ALA A 57 -6.48 14.56 -12.68
CA ALA A 57 -6.11 15.97 -12.84
C ALA A 57 -6.16 16.76 -11.52
N SER A 58 -6.08 16.09 -10.36
CA SER A 58 -6.18 16.74 -9.06
C SER A 58 -5.10 17.78 -8.83
N GLU A 59 -5.51 18.99 -8.47
CA GLU A 59 -4.64 20.09 -8.06
C GLU A 59 -5.20 20.77 -6.80
N PRO A 60 -4.36 21.38 -5.94
CA PRO A 60 -4.80 22.01 -4.69
C PRO A 60 -5.93 23.04 -4.86
N ARG A 61 -6.03 23.70 -6.02
CA ARG A 61 -7.05 24.73 -6.29
C ARG A 61 -8.46 24.16 -6.53
N ILE A 62 -8.54 22.94 -7.04
CA ILE A 62 -9.79 22.27 -7.42
C ILE A 62 -10.07 21.02 -6.58
N GLN A 63 -9.17 20.70 -5.64
CA GLN A 63 -9.24 19.56 -4.73
C GLN A 63 -10.63 19.39 -4.12
N LYS A 64 -11.21 20.45 -3.55
CA LYS A 64 -12.54 20.40 -2.94
C LYS A 64 -13.64 19.92 -3.89
N ALA A 65 -13.65 20.42 -5.14
CA ALA A 65 -14.63 20.00 -6.13
C ALA A 65 -14.43 18.52 -6.53
N ILE A 66 -13.18 18.05 -6.61
CA ILE A 66 -12.87 16.65 -6.93
C ILE A 66 -13.24 15.72 -5.78
N TYR A 67 -13.00 16.14 -4.54
CA TYR A 67 -13.44 15.40 -3.36
C TYR A 67 -14.97 15.28 -3.34
N GLU A 68 -15.71 16.38 -3.49
CA GLU A 68 -17.18 16.36 -3.53
C GLU A 68 -17.70 15.44 -4.63
N MET A 69 -17.12 15.52 -5.83
CA MET A 69 -17.46 14.65 -6.98
C MET A 69 -17.27 13.17 -6.64
N GLY A 70 -16.11 12.76 -6.12
CA GLY A 70 -15.87 11.37 -5.75
C GLY A 70 -16.73 10.91 -4.58
N PHE A 71 -16.94 11.77 -3.59
CA PHE A 71 -17.82 11.50 -2.45
C PHE A 71 -19.27 11.21 -2.90
N THR A 72 -19.79 11.97 -3.87
CA THR A 72 -21.12 11.74 -4.45
C THR A 72 -21.26 10.36 -5.10
N VAL A 73 -20.20 9.84 -5.72
CA VAL A 73 -20.24 8.57 -6.46
C VAL A 73 -19.76 7.35 -5.67
N MET A 74 -19.30 7.50 -4.42
CA MET A 74 -18.86 6.38 -3.57
C MET A 74 -19.90 5.25 -3.48
N ASN A 75 -21.14 5.58 -3.08
CA ASN A 75 -22.18 4.56 -2.95
C ASN A 75 -22.60 3.98 -4.32
N PRO A 76 -22.82 4.79 -5.38
CA PRO A 76 -23.00 4.27 -6.74
C PRO A 76 -21.92 3.27 -7.18
N ILE A 77 -20.64 3.54 -6.89
CA ILE A 77 -19.53 2.62 -7.25
C ILE A 77 -19.67 1.26 -6.58
N LEU A 78 -20.07 1.21 -5.30
CA LEU A 78 -20.29 -0.08 -4.61
C LEU A 78 -21.45 -0.86 -5.26
N ILE A 79 -22.52 -0.15 -5.65
CA ILE A 79 -23.68 -0.75 -6.35
C ILE A 79 -23.26 -1.28 -7.74
N PHE A 80 -22.41 -0.53 -8.45
CA PHE A 80 -21.90 -0.95 -9.75
C PHE A 80 -20.96 -2.14 -9.64
N LEU A 81 -20.06 -2.16 -8.66
CA LEU A 81 -19.16 -3.30 -8.43
C LEU A 81 -19.93 -4.59 -8.15
N GLU A 82 -21.05 -4.50 -7.41
CA GLU A 82 -21.97 -5.61 -7.17
C GLU A 82 -22.66 -6.08 -8.46
N ALA A 83 -23.15 -5.15 -9.27
CA ALA A 83 -23.91 -5.46 -10.49
C ALA A 83 -23.02 -5.98 -11.63
N TYR A 84 -21.80 -5.47 -11.74
CA TYR A 84 -20.84 -5.77 -12.79
C TYR A 84 -19.75 -6.76 -12.37
N LYS A 85 -19.94 -7.50 -11.28
CA LYS A 85 -18.96 -8.47 -10.74
C LYS A 85 -18.44 -9.53 -11.73
N HIS A 86 -19.13 -9.73 -12.85
CA HIS A 86 -18.75 -10.67 -13.92
C HIS A 86 -18.16 -9.98 -15.17
N GLU A 87 -18.16 -8.65 -15.21
CA GLU A 87 -17.68 -7.83 -16.32
C GLU A 87 -16.30 -7.25 -15.97
N SER A 88 -15.24 -8.03 -16.24
CA SER A 88 -13.86 -7.73 -15.83
C SER A 88 -13.39 -6.32 -16.19
N VAL A 89 -13.69 -5.87 -17.41
CA VAL A 89 -13.31 -4.54 -17.91
C VAL A 89 -13.92 -3.43 -17.04
N VAL A 90 -15.18 -3.59 -16.65
CA VAL A 90 -15.91 -2.59 -15.85
C VAL A 90 -15.47 -2.63 -14.39
N VAL A 91 -15.23 -3.82 -13.84
CA VAL A 91 -14.62 -3.99 -12.52
C VAL A 91 -13.28 -3.26 -12.45
N TYR A 92 -12.39 -3.52 -13.41
CA TYR A 92 -11.08 -2.88 -13.46
C TYR A 92 -11.19 -1.36 -13.54
N LEU A 93 -12.11 -0.85 -14.35
CA LEU A 93 -12.36 0.59 -14.49
C LEU A 93 -12.87 1.21 -13.18
N LEU A 94 -13.80 0.56 -12.48
CA LEU A 94 -14.27 1.00 -11.17
C LEU A 94 -13.11 1.07 -10.16
N LEU A 95 -12.26 0.03 -10.12
CA LEU A 95 -11.07 0.01 -9.27
C LEU A 95 -10.12 1.15 -9.62
N LYS A 96 -9.84 1.36 -10.92
CA LYS A 96 -8.94 2.41 -11.39
C LYS A 96 -9.43 3.81 -11.09
N PHE A 97 -10.72 4.07 -11.25
CA PHE A 97 -11.32 5.34 -10.83
C PHE A 97 -11.05 5.61 -9.35
N VAL A 98 -11.30 4.61 -8.48
CA VAL A 98 -11.09 4.75 -7.03
C VAL A 98 -9.63 4.96 -6.69
N VAL A 99 -8.72 4.23 -7.35
CA VAL A 99 -7.26 4.40 -7.18
C VAL A 99 -6.84 5.83 -7.47
N ASP A 100 -7.22 6.36 -8.64
CA ASP A 100 -6.80 7.69 -9.10
C ASP A 100 -7.43 8.79 -8.24
N TRP A 101 -8.68 8.60 -7.81
CA TRP A 101 -9.35 9.52 -6.89
C TRP A 101 -8.70 9.53 -5.50
N VAL A 102 -8.42 8.36 -4.92
CA VAL A 102 -7.73 8.29 -3.62
C VAL A 102 -6.33 8.89 -3.71
N ASP A 103 -5.57 8.59 -4.76
CA ASP A 103 -4.21 9.17 -4.94
C ASP A 103 -4.23 10.70 -4.91
N GLY A 104 -5.12 11.30 -5.72
CA GLY A 104 -5.19 12.75 -5.87
C GLY A 104 -5.81 13.48 -4.69
N GLN A 105 -6.54 12.79 -3.80
CA GLN A 105 -7.27 13.41 -2.69
C GLN A 105 -6.67 13.15 -1.32
N ILE A 106 -6.21 11.91 -1.05
CA ILE A 106 -6.04 11.40 0.32
C ILE A 106 -5.14 12.28 1.19
N ILE A 107 -4.05 12.83 0.63
CA ILE A 107 -3.11 13.69 1.36
C ILE A 107 -3.75 14.98 1.87
N TYR A 108 -4.73 15.52 1.14
CA TYR A 108 -5.39 16.80 1.42
C TYR A 108 -6.61 16.67 2.34
N LEU A 109 -7.12 15.46 2.55
CA LEU A 109 -8.35 15.24 3.29
C LEU A 109 -8.18 15.54 4.78
N GLU A 110 -9.19 16.16 5.38
CA GLU A 110 -9.26 16.28 6.85
C GLU A 110 -9.59 14.91 7.49
N ALA A 111 -9.46 14.81 8.81
CA ALA A 111 -9.62 13.54 9.53
C ALA A 111 -10.98 12.86 9.26
N ARG A 112 -12.07 13.64 9.25
CA ARG A 112 -13.43 13.15 8.96
C ARG A 112 -13.58 12.67 7.51
N GLU A 113 -12.99 13.37 6.57
CA GLU A 113 -13.05 13.04 5.14
C GLU A 113 -12.20 11.80 4.84
N THR A 114 -11.03 11.72 5.46
CA THR A 114 -10.16 10.54 5.45
C THR A 114 -10.90 9.33 6.00
N ALA A 115 -11.64 9.49 7.11
CA ALA A 115 -12.44 8.41 7.68
C ALA A 115 -13.50 7.88 6.71
N ALA A 116 -14.21 8.78 6.01
CA ALA A 116 -15.19 8.39 5.00
C ALA A 116 -14.54 7.66 3.81
N ALA A 117 -13.40 8.14 3.31
CA ALA A 117 -12.66 7.50 2.22
C ALA A 117 -12.15 6.10 2.62
N VAL A 118 -11.64 5.96 3.84
CA VAL A 118 -11.13 4.68 4.38
C VAL A 118 -12.27 3.67 4.62
N ASP A 119 -13.42 4.09 5.13
CA ASP A 119 -14.62 3.24 5.24
C ASP A 119 -15.11 2.78 3.86
N PHE A 120 -15.18 3.70 2.90
CA PHE A 120 -15.53 3.38 1.52
C PHE A 120 -14.59 2.34 0.90
N CYS A 121 -13.26 2.55 0.99
CA CYS A 121 -12.27 1.61 0.48
C CYS A 121 -12.38 0.24 1.17
N THR A 122 -12.66 0.23 2.47
CA THR A 122 -12.89 -1.00 3.23
C THR A 122 -14.08 -1.79 2.70
N ARG A 123 -15.20 -1.10 2.43
CA ARG A 123 -16.41 -1.71 1.87
C ARG A 123 -16.18 -2.22 0.45
N LEU A 124 -15.47 -1.46 -0.38
CA LEU A 124 -15.10 -1.83 -1.73
C LEU A 124 -14.24 -3.11 -1.75
N LEU A 125 -13.19 -3.16 -0.92
CA LEU A 125 -12.31 -4.31 -0.79
C LEU A 125 -13.11 -5.57 -0.36
N ARG A 126 -13.98 -5.43 0.65
CA ARG A 126 -14.84 -6.52 1.12
C ARG A 126 -15.78 -7.02 0.03
N LEU A 127 -16.38 -6.12 -0.75
CA LEU A 127 -17.30 -6.47 -1.82
C LEU A 127 -16.59 -7.17 -2.98
N TYR A 128 -15.39 -6.72 -3.34
CA TYR A 128 -14.54 -7.40 -4.31
C TYR A 128 -14.24 -8.84 -3.86
N SER A 129 -13.85 -9.01 -2.60
CA SER A 129 -13.52 -10.32 -2.02
C SER A 129 -14.74 -11.26 -1.92
N SER A 130 -15.88 -10.78 -1.43
CA SER A 130 -17.07 -11.61 -1.19
C SER A 130 -17.64 -12.22 -2.46
N HIS A 131 -17.45 -11.56 -3.60
CA HIS A 131 -17.89 -12.03 -4.90
C HIS A 131 -16.88 -12.94 -5.61
N ASN A 132 -15.76 -13.26 -4.95
CA ASN A 132 -14.65 -14.01 -5.54
C ASN A 132 -14.17 -13.39 -6.87
N ILE A 133 -14.24 -12.06 -7.00
CA ILE A 133 -13.82 -11.36 -8.20
C ILE A 133 -12.32 -11.63 -8.39
N GLY A 134 -11.94 -12.07 -9.59
CA GLY A 134 -10.57 -12.48 -9.90
C GLY A 134 -10.18 -13.91 -9.47
N LYS A 135 -11.09 -14.75 -8.94
CA LYS A 135 -10.81 -16.19 -8.74
C LYS A 135 -11.18 -17.03 -9.97
N ILE A 136 -10.27 -17.92 -10.39
CA ILE A 136 -10.49 -18.80 -11.54
C ILE A 136 -11.30 -20.04 -11.12
N SER A 137 -12.44 -20.27 -11.76
CA SER A 137 -13.13 -21.57 -11.74
C SER A 137 -12.29 -22.59 -12.53
N VAL A 138 -12.06 -23.76 -11.95
CA VAL A 138 -11.24 -24.87 -12.50
C VAL A 138 -11.73 -25.36 -13.89
N SER A 139 -12.88 -24.89 -14.37
CA SER A 139 -13.52 -25.32 -15.62
C SER A 139 -13.18 -24.53 -16.89
N LEU A 140 -12.24 -23.56 -16.89
CA LEU A 140 -11.94 -22.77 -18.09
C LEU A 140 -10.90 -23.41 -19.03
N SER A 141 -11.17 -23.32 -20.34
CA SER A 141 -10.24 -23.68 -21.41
C SER A 141 -8.94 -22.86 -21.38
N ASN A 142 -7.84 -23.40 -21.89
CA ASN A 142 -6.50 -22.77 -21.81
C ASN A 142 -6.41 -21.35 -22.40
N SER A 143 -7.18 -21.00 -23.43
CA SER A 143 -7.21 -19.64 -23.99
C SER A 143 -7.91 -18.65 -23.05
N LEU A 144 -9.05 -19.03 -22.48
CA LEU A 144 -9.79 -18.22 -21.51
C LEU A 144 -9.02 -18.05 -20.19
N ARG A 145 -8.16 -19.01 -19.84
CA ARG A 145 -7.27 -18.89 -18.68
C ARG A 145 -6.25 -17.77 -18.84
N ILE A 146 -5.62 -17.64 -20.02
CA ILE A 146 -4.62 -16.59 -20.30
C ILE A 146 -5.27 -15.20 -20.23
N GLU A 147 -6.44 -15.03 -20.84
CA GLU A 147 -7.17 -13.75 -20.81
C GLU A 147 -7.62 -13.41 -19.37
N ALA A 148 -8.16 -14.39 -18.64
CA ALA A 148 -8.51 -14.22 -17.22
C ALA A 148 -7.31 -13.87 -16.34
N ASP A 149 -6.14 -14.44 -16.61
CA ASP A 149 -4.90 -14.11 -15.89
C ASP A 149 -4.44 -12.67 -16.15
N THR A 150 -4.59 -12.17 -17.37
CA THR A 150 -4.24 -10.78 -17.70
C THR A 150 -5.16 -9.76 -17.02
N GLU A 151 -6.46 -10.02 -16.96
CA GLU A 151 -7.41 -9.13 -16.27
C GLU A 151 -7.25 -9.21 -14.74
N ARG A 152 -7.01 -10.40 -14.19
CA ARG A 152 -6.69 -10.57 -12.76
C ARG A 152 -5.47 -9.76 -12.35
N TYR A 153 -4.42 -9.74 -13.19
CA TYR A 153 -3.22 -8.96 -12.90
C TYR A 153 -3.49 -7.45 -12.88
N LYS A 154 -4.38 -6.96 -13.75
CA LYS A 154 -4.80 -5.55 -13.77
C LYS A 154 -5.56 -5.18 -12.49
N ASP A 155 -6.50 -6.01 -12.07
CA ASP A 155 -7.26 -5.80 -10.82
C ASP A 155 -6.33 -5.85 -9.60
N LEU A 156 -5.45 -6.86 -9.55
CA LEU A 156 -4.44 -7.00 -8.51
C LEU A 156 -3.57 -5.73 -8.37
N ARG A 157 -3.06 -5.22 -9.49
CA ARG A 157 -2.25 -4.00 -9.51
C ARG A 157 -3.05 -2.80 -9.01
N ALA A 158 -4.32 -2.66 -9.43
CA ALA A 158 -5.17 -1.58 -8.97
C ALA A 158 -5.43 -1.65 -7.46
N LEU A 159 -5.71 -2.84 -6.92
CA LEU A 159 -5.92 -3.05 -5.48
C LEU A 159 -4.66 -2.74 -4.67
N LEU A 160 -3.49 -3.20 -5.11
CA LEU A 160 -2.23 -2.88 -4.43
C LEU A 160 -1.92 -1.38 -4.48
N GLN A 161 -2.16 -0.72 -5.62
CA GLN A 161 -2.01 0.73 -5.75
C GLN A 161 -2.93 1.47 -4.78
N LEU A 162 -4.19 1.05 -4.66
CA LEU A 162 -5.14 1.65 -3.72
C LEU A 162 -4.61 1.58 -2.29
N LEU A 163 -4.08 0.42 -1.88
CA LEU A 163 -3.51 0.25 -0.54
C LEU A 163 -2.32 1.16 -0.30
N ALA A 164 -1.43 1.30 -1.28
CA ALA A 164 -0.29 2.20 -1.15
C ALA A 164 -0.71 3.68 -1.11
N ASN A 165 -1.75 4.06 -1.85
CA ASN A 165 -2.28 5.42 -1.80
C ASN A 165 -2.86 5.72 -0.41
N LEU A 166 -3.60 4.78 0.19
CA LEU A 166 -4.08 4.92 1.57
C LEU A 166 -2.91 5.06 2.56
N CYS A 167 -1.83 4.29 2.39
CA CYS A 167 -0.62 4.44 3.21
C CYS A 167 0.05 5.83 3.09
N SER A 168 -0.10 6.52 1.97
CA SER A 168 0.57 7.82 1.74
C SER A 168 0.11 8.91 2.72
N LYS A 169 -1.12 8.80 3.24
CA LYS A 169 -1.70 9.73 4.21
C LYS A 169 -0.92 9.78 5.52
N ASP A 170 -0.44 8.63 6.00
CA ASP A 170 0.40 8.56 7.20
C ASP A 170 1.78 9.24 7.02
N LEU A 171 2.16 9.57 5.77
CA LEU A 171 3.48 10.13 5.43
C LEU A 171 3.45 11.63 5.23
N VAL A 172 2.34 12.12 4.67
CA VAL A 172 2.10 13.53 4.35
C VAL A 172 0.68 13.86 4.81
N ASP A 173 0.51 13.94 6.13
CA ASP A 173 -0.77 14.31 6.73
C ASP A 173 -0.83 15.84 6.89
N PHE A 174 -1.74 16.48 6.15
CA PHE A 174 -2.09 17.89 6.31
C PHE A 174 -3.34 18.11 7.18
N ALA A 175 -3.91 17.05 7.77
CA ALA A 175 -5.10 17.17 8.59
C ALA A 175 -4.82 17.96 9.87
N SER A 176 -5.82 18.72 10.30
CA SER A 176 -5.76 19.56 11.50
C SER A 176 -5.91 18.74 12.78
N GLU A 177 -6.57 17.57 12.70
CA GLU A 177 -6.88 16.67 13.81
C GLU A 177 -6.29 15.27 13.60
N PRO A 178 -5.87 14.57 14.67
CA PRO A 178 -5.41 13.19 14.58
C PRO A 178 -6.55 12.23 14.20
N LEU A 179 -6.25 11.28 13.30
CA LEU A 179 -7.21 10.29 12.80
C LEU A 179 -7.78 9.37 13.89
N GLU A 180 -7.05 9.16 14.98
CA GLU A 180 -7.49 8.33 16.10
C GLU A 180 -8.79 8.82 16.75
N ALA A 181 -9.10 10.13 16.63
CA ALA A 181 -10.35 10.71 17.13
C ALA A 181 -11.60 10.13 16.44
N TYR A 182 -11.46 9.60 15.22
CA TYR A 182 -12.53 9.01 14.43
C TYR A 182 -12.48 7.47 14.41
N GLY A 183 -11.60 6.86 15.22
CA GLY A 183 -11.46 5.40 15.31
C GLY A 183 -10.90 4.74 14.05
N VAL A 184 -10.24 5.50 13.18
CA VAL A 184 -9.75 5.02 11.88
C VAL A 184 -8.30 4.59 11.97
N SER A 185 -8.02 3.39 11.47
CA SER A 185 -6.67 2.83 11.38
C SER A 185 -6.39 2.44 9.93
N ILE A 186 -5.62 3.28 9.22
CA ILE A 186 -5.20 3.01 7.84
C ILE A 186 -4.47 1.66 7.76
N SER A 187 -3.64 1.35 8.76
CA SER A 187 -2.94 0.06 8.86
C SER A 187 -3.89 -1.14 8.95
N GLN A 188 -5.03 -1.05 9.63
CA GLN A 188 -6.03 -2.13 9.65
C GLN A 188 -6.65 -2.35 8.26
N VAL A 189 -6.91 -1.28 7.52
CA VAL A 189 -7.47 -1.36 6.16
C VAL A 189 -6.45 -1.91 5.18
N VAL A 190 -5.19 -1.49 5.29
CA VAL A 190 -4.08 -2.02 4.50
C VAL A 190 -3.88 -3.51 4.79
N PHE A 191 -3.91 -3.91 6.06
CA PHE A 191 -3.80 -5.30 6.45
C PHE A 191 -4.96 -6.14 5.90
N MET A 192 -6.20 -5.65 6.02
CA MET A 192 -7.38 -6.30 5.45
C MET A 192 -7.31 -6.40 3.92
N GLY A 193 -6.83 -5.35 3.24
CA GLY A 193 -6.67 -5.37 1.80
C GLY A 193 -5.58 -6.34 1.33
N LEU A 194 -4.44 -6.41 2.02
CA LEU A 194 -3.41 -7.40 1.75
C LEU A 194 -3.95 -8.83 1.91
N HIS A 195 -4.80 -9.08 2.91
CA HIS A 195 -5.48 -10.36 3.08
C HIS A 195 -6.41 -10.68 1.89
N ILE A 196 -7.10 -9.69 1.32
CA ILE A 196 -7.98 -9.89 0.15
C ILE A 196 -7.16 -10.16 -1.12
N VAL A 197 -6.01 -9.51 -1.23
CA VAL A 197 -5.12 -9.61 -2.37
C VAL A 197 -4.29 -10.91 -2.36
N THR A 198 -3.90 -11.42 -1.21
CA THR A 198 -3.00 -12.59 -1.09
C THR A 198 -3.50 -13.84 -1.85
N PRO A 199 -4.78 -14.27 -1.73
CA PRO A 199 -5.31 -15.40 -2.49
C PRO A 199 -5.40 -15.18 -4.00
N LEU A 200 -5.31 -13.92 -4.45
CA LEU A 200 -5.26 -13.57 -5.87
C LEU A 200 -3.84 -13.64 -6.42
N ILE A 201 -2.81 -13.86 -5.60
CA ILE A 201 -1.40 -13.94 -6.01
C ILE A 201 -0.95 -15.40 -6.05
N THR A 202 -1.36 -16.23 -5.08
CA THR A 202 -1.04 -17.66 -5.05
C THR A 202 -1.84 -18.45 -6.10
N LEU A 203 -1.17 -18.83 -7.19
CA LEU A 203 -1.59 -19.99 -7.98
C LEU A 203 -1.42 -21.23 -7.08
N GLU A 204 -2.48 -22.04 -6.98
CA GLU A 204 -2.51 -23.35 -6.32
C GLU A 204 -2.84 -23.36 -4.80
N HIS A 205 -4.05 -23.87 -4.52
CA HIS A 205 -4.46 -24.61 -3.33
C HIS A 205 -4.06 -24.07 -1.95
N ALA A 206 -5.02 -23.47 -1.22
CA ALA A 206 -5.09 -23.67 0.23
C ALA A 206 -6.50 -23.40 0.76
N GLU A 207 -7.03 -24.39 1.50
CA GLU A 207 -8.25 -24.29 2.29
C GLU A 207 -8.13 -23.16 3.34
N ILE A 208 -9.20 -22.40 3.53
CA ILE A 208 -9.27 -21.22 4.41
C ILE A 208 -9.32 -21.68 5.89
N PRO A 209 -8.31 -21.37 6.74
CA PRO A 209 -8.37 -21.69 8.17
C PRO A 209 -9.28 -20.72 8.96
N GLN A 210 -9.97 -21.22 9.98
CA GLN A 210 -11.17 -20.60 10.58
C GLN A 210 -10.95 -19.58 11.71
N THR A 211 -9.72 -19.14 12.02
CA THR A 211 -9.47 -18.20 13.13
C THR A 211 -8.46 -17.09 12.80
N LEU A 212 -8.83 -15.86 13.18
CA LEU A 212 -8.11 -14.60 12.90
C LEU A 212 -6.61 -14.66 13.24
N SER A 213 -6.21 -15.24 14.38
CA SER A 213 -4.81 -15.31 14.81
C SER A 213 -3.93 -16.29 14.00
N GLN A 214 -4.50 -17.38 13.47
CA GLN A 214 -3.79 -18.32 12.59
C GLN A 214 -3.76 -17.82 11.13
N LEU A 215 -4.79 -17.07 10.72
CA LEU A 215 -4.83 -16.27 9.48
C LEU A 215 -3.78 -15.15 9.50
N PHE A 216 -3.53 -14.50 10.65
CA PHE A 216 -2.44 -13.53 10.81
C PHE A 216 -1.07 -14.15 10.49
N LEU A 217 -0.78 -15.38 10.97
CA LEU A 217 0.48 -16.08 10.67
C LEU A 217 0.63 -16.45 9.20
N THR A 218 -0.40 -17.05 8.59
CA THR A 218 -0.37 -17.49 7.19
C THR A 218 -0.34 -16.32 6.22
N THR A 219 -1.05 -15.23 6.54
CA THR A 219 -1.02 -14.00 5.75
C THR A 219 0.31 -13.26 5.90
N ILE A 220 0.92 -13.22 7.09
CA ILE A 220 2.23 -12.59 7.30
C ILE A 220 3.37 -13.43 6.69
N THR A 221 3.25 -14.76 6.65
CA THR A 221 4.25 -15.63 6.01
C THR A 221 4.15 -15.60 4.48
N HIS A 222 2.95 -15.68 3.90
CA HIS A 222 2.76 -15.53 2.45
C HIS A 222 2.93 -14.08 1.96
N ALA A 223 2.52 -13.07 2.75
CA ALA A 223 2.89 -11.68 2.46
C ALA A 223 4.38 -11.44 2.68
N GLY A 224 5.02 -12.20 3.58
CA GLY A 224 6.47 -12.35 3.71
C GLY A 224 7.11 -12.68 2.38
N GLU A 225 6.73 -13.83 1.81
CA GLU A 225 7.22 -14.33 0.53
C GLU A 225 6.84 -13.41 -0.65
N THR A 226 5.65 -12.82 -0.63
CA THR A 226 5.16 -11.93 -1.69
C THR A 226 5.85 -10.56 -1.68
N LEU A 227 6.01 -9.95 -0.51
CA LEU A 227 6.73 -8.69 -0.38
C LEU A 227 8.21 -8.92 -0.64
N ASP A 228 8.78 -10.03 -0.19
CA ASP A 228 10.17 -10.39 -0.51
C ASP A 228 10.34 -10.57 -2.03
N PHE A 229 9.44 -11.31 -2.71
CA PHE A 229 9.42 -11.39 -4.16
C PHE A 229 9.29 -10.01 -4.83
N GLY A 230 8.39 -9.16 -4.33
CA GLY A 230 8.15 -7.81 -4.85
C GLY A 230 9.32 -6.85 -4.64
N LEU A 231 10.07 -6.97 -3.54
CA LEU A 231 11.28 -6.19 -3.27
C LEU A 231 12.40 -6.45 -4.28
N HIS A 232 12.43 -7.66 -4.84
CA HIS A 232 13.41 -8.09 -5.84
C HIS A 232 12.84 -8.11 -7.27
N HIS A 233 11.68 -7.48 -7.49
CA HIS A 233 11.05 -7.44 -8.81
C HIS A 233 11.81 -6.52 -9.78
N GLN A 234 11.78 -6.82 -11.08
CA GLN A 234 12.42 -6.00 -12.11
C GLN A 234 11.72 -4.65 -12.35
N ASP A 235 10.51 -4.48 -11.83
CA ASP A 235 9.68 -3.29 -12.02
C ASP A 235 9.82 -2.40 -10.78
N GLY A 236 10.42 -1.23 -10.97
CA GLY A 236 10.64 -0.26 -9.89
C GLY A 236 9.34 0.21 -9.23
N GLU A 237 8.22 0.27 -9.96
CA GLU A 237 6.93 0.63 -9.35
C GLU A 237 6.46 -0.43 -8.36
N VAL A 238 6.66 -1.72 -8.68
CA VAL A 238 6.31 -2.84 -7.81
C VAL A 238 7.18 -2.82 -6.55
N VAL A 239 8.49 -2.60 -6.72
CA VAL A 239 9.42 -2.47 -5.58
C VAL A 239 9.02 -1.31 -4.68
N ASP A 240 8.72 -0.13 -5.24
CA ASP A 240 8.27 1.04 -4.48
C ASP A 240 6.98 0.76 -3.70
N LEU A 241 6.03 0.07 -4.31
CA LEU A 241 4.77 -0.34 -3.69
C LEU A 241 5.00 -1.26 -2.48
N CYS A 242 5.88 -2.24 -2.64
CA CYS A 242 6.27 -3.16 -1.57
C CYS A 242 6.99 -2.44 -0.42
N LEU A 243 7.88 -1.48 -0.73
CA LEU A 243 8.55 -0.64 0.26
C LEU A 243 7.55 0.20 1.06
N ARG A 244 6.56 0.82 0.40
CA ARG A 244 5.49 1.57 1.09
C ARG A 244 4.65 0.68 2.00
N ALA A 245 4.31 -0.54 1.56
CA ALA A 245 3.57 -1.51 2.37
C ALA A 245 4.40 -1.95 3.60
N LEU A 246 5.68 -2.25 3.39
CA LEU A 246 6.60 -2.67 4.45
C LEU A 246 6.79 -1.57 5.51
N LYS A 247 6.94 -0.32 5.09
CA LYS A 247 6.94 0.85 5.96
C LYS A 247 5.70 0.89 6.86
N ALA A 248 4.51 0.74 6.26
CA ALA A 248 3.25 0.84 7.00
C ALA A 248 3.14 -0.26 8.06
N LEU A 249 3.49 -1.50 7.70
CA LEU A 249 3.50 -2.64 8.62
C LEU A 249 4.46 -2.42 9.80
N ALA A 250 5.71 -2.05 9.52
CA ALA A 250 6.70 -1.83 10.56
C ALA A 250 6.33 -0.64 11.46
N SER A 251 5.83 0.45 10.87
CA SER A 251 5.41 1.65 11.62
C SER A 251 4.23 1.34 12.55
N TYR A 252 3.24 0.60 12.07
CA TYR A 252 2.10 0.17 12.88
C TYR A 252 2.55 -0.72 14.05
N HIS A 253 3.38 -1.73 13.77
CA HIS A 253 3.91 -2.60 14.81
C HIS A 253 4.65 -1.81 15.90
N TYR A 254 5.53 -0.89 15.49
CA TYR A 254 6.30 -0.05 16.39
C TYR A 254 5.41 0.83 17.28
N LYS A 255 4.43 1.53 16.68
CA LYS A 255 3.49 2.40 17.41
C LYS A 255 2.64 1.61 18.41
N GLU A 256 2.08 0.46 18.00
CA GLU A 256 1.23 -0.36 18.88
C GLU A 256 2.03 -0.98 20.04
N LYS A 257 3.26 -1.43 19.79
CA LYS A 257 4.18 -1.87 20.86
C LYS A 257 4.50 -0.75 21.84
N GLY A 258 4.70 0.47 21.35
CA GLY A 258 4.97 1.65 22.17
C GLY A 258 3.87 1.98 23.18
N ILE A 259 2.62 1.62 22.88
CA ILE A 259 1.46 1.79 23.78
C ILE A 259 1.08 0.50 24.53
N GLY A 260 1.93 -0.53 24.51
CA GLY A 260 1.75 -1.77 25.27
C GLY A 260 0.84 -2.83 24.62
N LYS A 261 0.46 -2.66 23.35
CA LYS A 261 -0.34 -3.66 22.61
C LYS A 261 0.56 -4.69 21.90
N VAL A 262 -0.08 -5.73 21.38
CA VAL A 262 0.61 -6.86 20.70
C VAL A 262 1.10 -6.47 19.28
N GLY A 263 0.56 -5.42 18.68
CA GLY A 263 0.89 -4.99 17.31
C GLY A 263 0.48 -6.05 16.28
N LEU A 264 1.37 -6.32 15.32
CA LEU A 264 1.18 -7.35 14.28
C LEU A 264 1.14 -8.82 14.77
N GLY A 265 1.27 -9.08 16.07
CA GLY A 265 1.23 -10.43 16.64
C GLY A 265 2.59 -10.98 17.09
N SER A 266 2.58 -12.19 17.64
CA SER A 266 3.77 -12.86 18.21
C SER A 266 4.85 -13.19 17.19
N HIS A 267 4.52 -13.34 15.91
CA HIS A 267 5.45 -13.71 14.83
C HIS A 267 6.01 -12.52 14.06
N ALA A 268 5.56 -11.31 14.39
CA ALA A 268 6.09 -10.09 13.78
C ALA A 268 7.57 -9.91 14.11
N THR A 269 7.91 -10.19 15.37
CA THR A 269 9.28 -10.14 15.88
C THR A 269 9.80 -11.52 16.28
N SER A 270 11.09 -11.61 16.60
CA SER A 270 11.72 -12.85 17.09
C SER A 270 10.88 -13.53 18.19
N TYR A 271 10.57 -14.82 18.00
CA TYR A 271 9.70 -15.59 18.89
C TYR A 271 10.31 -16.96 19.21
N LYS A 272 9.87 -17.59 20.29
CA LYS A 272 10.26 -18.98 20.61
C LYS A 272 9.21 -19.94 20.07
N ASP A 273 9.64 -20.94 19.31
CA ASP A 273 8.77 -22.02 18.90
C ASP A 273 8.44 -22.95 20.09
N PRO A 274 7.46 -23.87 19.95
CA PRO A 274 7.12 -24.83 21.00
C PRO A 274 8.30 -25.73 21.42
N GLY A 275 9.34 -25.83 20.59
CA GLY A 275 10.59 -26.53 20.89
C GLY A 275 11.64 -25.67 21.60
N GLY A 276 11.31 -24.42 21.94
CA GLY A 276 12.19 -23.49 22.64
C GLY A 276 13.25 -22.82 21.77
N LYS A 277 13.27 -23.08 20.45
CA LYS A 277 14.20 -22.46 19.51
C LYS A 277 13.70 -21.07 19.15
N VAL A 278 14.62 -20.10 19.18
CA VAL A 278 14.34 -18.73 18.74
C VAL A 278 14.26 -18.72 17.22
N GLN A 279 13.11 -18.30 16.70
CA GLN A 279 12.82 -18.12 15.30
C GLN A 279 12.80 -16.63 14.98
N GLU A 280 13.37 -16.26 13.85
CA GLU A 280 13.33 -14.88 13.35
C GLU A 280 11.91 -14.54 12.87
N GLY A 281 11.38 -13.43 13.40
CA GLY A 281 10.09 -12.87 13.01
C GLY A 281 10.12 -12.28 11.61
N VAL A 282 8.96 -11.99 11.05
CA VAL A 282 8.85 -11.54 9.65
C VAL A 282 9.45 -10.16 9.43
N LEU A 283 9.40 -9.25 10.41
CA LEU A 283 10.05 -7.95 10.29
C LEU A 283 11.58 -8.07 10.24
N GLY A 284 12.18 -9.06 10.94
CA GLY A 284 13.62 -9.34 10.88
C GLY A 284 14.06 -9.80 9.49
N ARG A 285 13.26 -10.69 8.87
CA ARG A 285 13.51 -11.17 7.50
C ARG A 285 13.46 -10.02 6.50
N PHE A 286 12.46 -9.15 6.60
CA PHE A 286 12.38 -7.97 5.73
C PHE A 286 13.50 -6.97 5.97
N LEU A 287 13.95 -6.79 7.21
CA LEU A 287 15.11 -5.97 7.50
C LEU A 287 16.37 -6.51 6.80
N ARG A 288 16.59 -7.83 6.85
CA ARG A 288 17.71 -8.49 6.17
C ARG A 288 17.60 -8.35 4.65
N SER A 289 16.43 -8.64 4.08
CA SER A 289 16.14 -8.53 2.65
C SER A 289 16.35 -7.10 2.13
N LEU A 290 15.78 -6.10 2.81
CA LEU A 290 15.92 -4.70 2.42
C LEU A 290 17.36 -4.18 2.52
N LEU A 291 18.12 -4.59 3.56
CA LEU A 291 19.54 -4.27 3.64
C LEU A 291 20.34 -4.97 2.53
N HIS A 292 19.96 -6.19 2.14
CA HIS A 292 20.60 -6.90 1.05
C HIS A 292 20.38 -6.19 -0.30
N LEU A 293 19.13 -5.85 -0.61
CA LEU A 293 18.74 -5.05 -1.77
C LEU A 293 19.56 -3.74 -1.83
N LEU A 294 19.59 -2.98 -0.72
CA LEU A 294 20.26 -1.69 -0.66
C LEU A 294 21.79 -1.77 -0.82
N LEU A 295 22.43 -2.79 -0.25
CA LEU A 295 23.89 -2.88 -0.25
C LEU A 295 24.41 -3.58 -1.51
N PHE A 296 23.76 -4.65 -1.96
CA PHE A 296 24.34 -5.61 -2.89
C PHE A 296 23.65 -5.68 -4.26
N GLU A 297 22.38 -5.26 -4.38
CA GLU A 297 21.63 -5.39 -5.64
C GLU A 297 21.49 -4.12 -6.46
N ASP A 298 21.36 -4.25 -7.77
CA ASP A 298 21.16 -3.10 -8.65
C ASP A 298 19.70 -2.63 -8.63
N TYR A 299 19.50 -1.34 -8.35
CA TYR A 299 18.18 -0.74 -8.24
C TYR A 299 18.22 0.72 -8.70
N CYS A 300 17.05 1.28 -9.03
CA CYS A 300 16.91 2.69 -9.38
C CYS A 300 17.09 3.59 -8.14
N ASN A 301 17.92 4.63 -8.25
CA ASN A 301 18.16 5.57 -7.13
C ASN A 301 16.88 6.25 -6.60
N ASP A 302 15.83 6.33 -7.42
CA ASP A 302 14.53 6.87 -7.01
C ASP A 302 13.91 6.08 -5.84
N LEU A 303 14.25 4.79 -5.69
CA LEU A 303 13.75 3.91 -4.64
C LEU A 303 14.41 4.16 -3.27
N VAL A 304 15.55 4.87 -3.21
CA VAL A 304 16.30 5.06 -1.96
C VAL A 304 15.46 5.76 -0.89
N SER A 305 14.62 6.71 -1.29
CA SER A 305 13.74 7.42 -0.34
C SER A 305 12.69 6.50 0.27
N SER A 306 12.04 5.69 -0.55
CA SER A 306 11.04 4.72 -0.11
C SER A 306 11.67 3.58 0.70
N ALA A 307 12.87 3.16 0.33
CA ALA A 307 13.64 2.17 1.07
C ALA A 307 14.09 2.69 2.44
N ALA A 308 14.55 3.94 2.53
CA ALA A 308 14.86 4.57 3.81
C ALA A 308 13.64 4.61 4.74
N ASP A 309 12.50 4.96 4.18
CA ASP A 309 11.25 5.03 4.90
C ASP A 309 10.78 3.68 5.43
N ALA A 310 11.01 2.60 4.68
CA ALA A 310 10.72 1.24 5.14
C ALA A 310 11.74 0.74 6.16
N LEU A 311 13.02 1.03 5.93
CA LEU A 311 14.13 0.55 6.75
C LEU A 311 14.13 1.15 8.15
N PHE A 312 13.78 2.44 8.29
CA PHE A 312 13.81 3.13 9.58
C PHE A 312 12.95 2.45 10.67
N PRO A 313 11.63 2.24 10.49
CA PRO A 313 10.81 1.53 11.47
C PRO A 313 11.22 0.08 11.65
N LEU A 314 11.74 -0.61 10.62
CA LEU A 314 12.25 -1.98 10.76
C LEU A 314 13.44 -2.06 11.72
N ILE A 315 14.41 -1.14 11.61
CA ILE A 315 15.53 -1.05 12.55
C ILE A 315 15.03 -0.80 13.98
N LEU A 316 14.01 0.04 14.15
CA LEU A 316 13.44 0.32 15.46
C LEU A 316 12.68 -0.88 16.04
N CYS A 317 12.00 -1.68 15.21
CA CYS A 317 11.33 -2.91 15.62
C CYS A 317 12.31 -4.04 15.95
N GLU A 318 13.40 -4.16 15.20
CA GLU A 318 14.31 -5.32 15.20
C GLU A 318 15.77 -4.89 15.45
N GLN A 319 15.99 -4.17 16.55
CA GLN A 319 17.32 -3.67 16.91
C GLN A 319 18.35 -4.79 17.07
N SER A 320 17.98 -5.93 17.64
CA SER A 320 18.88 -7.07 17.82
C SER A 320 19.31 -7.68 16.48
N VAL A 321 18.35 -7.87 15.56
CA VAL A 321 18.64 -8.37 14.20
C VAL A 321 19.52 -7.38 13.46
N TYR A 322 19.22 -6.08 13.54
CA TYR A 322 20.05 -5.03 12.93
C TYR A 322 21.50 -5.08 13.45
N GLN A 323 21.70 -5.16 14.77
CA GLN A 323 23.05 -5.23 15.33
C GLN A 323 23.80 -6.50 14.90
N ASN A 324 23.11 -7.65 14.80
CA ASN A 324 23.69 -8.89 14.29
C ASN A 324 24.12 -8.74 12.82
N LEU A 325 23.28 -8.14 11.98
CA LEU A 325 23.60 -7.86 10.57
C LEU A 325 24.80 -6.91 10.43
N VAL A 326 24.85 -5.87 11.27
CA VAL A 326 26.00 -4.96 11.34
C VAL A 326 27.29 -5.71 11.70
N ASN A 327 27.24 -6.58 12.71
CA ASN A 327 28.39 -7.37 13.12
C ASN A 327 28.82 -8.35 12.01
N GLU A 328 27.88 -9.05 11.37
CA GLU A 328 28.13 -9.92 10.22
C GLU A 328 28.85 -9.15 9.08
N LEU A 329 28.39 -7.93 8.77
CA LEU A 329 28.99 -7.09 7.74
C LEU A 329 30.41 -6.63 8.10
N LEU A 330 30.65 -6.30 9.38
CA LEU A 330 31.96 -5.87 9.88
C LEU A 330 32.98 -7.03 9.94
N GLU A 331 32.55 -8.23 10.30
CA GLU A 331 33.39 -9.43 10.35
C GLU A 331 33.82 -9.90 8.95
N ARG A 332 32.99 -9.67 7.94
CA ARG A 332 33.33 -9.96 6.53
C ARG A 332 34.41 -9.05 5.96
N GLN A 333 34.74 -7.93 6.61
CA GLN A 333 35.76 -7.00 6.10
C GLN A 333 37.17 -7.50 6.41
N ALA A 334 37.90 -7.93 5.38
CA ALA A 334 39.29 -8.35 5.49
C ALA A 334 40.25 -7.18 5.82
N TYR A 335 39.94 -5.97 5.34
CA TYR A 335 40.80 -4.80 5.50
C TYR A 335 40.33 -3.89 6.65
N GLN A 336 41.24 -3.61 7.59
CA GLN A 336 40.98 -2.75 8.75
C GLN A 336 40.46 -1.36 8.36
N MET A 337 40.94 -0.80 7.25
CA MET A 337 40.49 0.50 6.74
C MET A 337 39.01 0.48 6.34
N PHE A 338 38.56 -0.54 5.60
CA PHE A 338 37.16 -0.69 5.21
C PHE A 338 36.27 -1.00 6.41
N ARG A 339 36.76 -1.79 7.37
CA ARG A 339 36.06 -2.03 8.64
C ARG A 339 35.81 -0.74 9.41
N LEU A 340 36.81 0.14 9.54
CA LEU A 340 36.66 1.45 10.20
C LEU A 340 35.67 2.37 9.45
N ARG A 341 35.78 2.46 8.13
CA ARG A 341 34.86 3.25 7.30
C ARG A 341 33.41 2.76 7.46
N LEU A 342 33.21 1.44 7.40
CA LEU A 342 31.90 0.82 7.58
C LEU A 342 31.32 1.07 8.97
N THR A 343 32.13 0.92 10.03
CA THR A 343 31.72 1.23 11.41
C THR A 343 31.25 2.68 11.54
N ASN A 344 32.03 3.63 11.02
CA ASN A 344 31.67 5.05 11.10
C ASN A 344 30.39 5.35 10.31
N ALA A 345 30.25 4.79 9.11
CA ALA A 345 29.07 4.99 8.28
C ALA A 345 27.80 4.39 8.94
N LEU A 346 27.90 3.21 9.56
CA LEU A 346 26.79 2.58 10.28
C LEU A 346 26.41 3.36 11.56
N GLN A 347 27.39 3.91 12.27
CA GLN A 347 27.11 4.82 13.39
C GLN A 347 26.42 6.11 12.93
N SER A 348 26.88 6.69 11.82
CA SER A 348 26.24 7.88 11.24
C SER A 348 24.81 7.59 10.76
N LEU A 349 24.53 6.39 10.27
CA LEU A 349 23.20 5.99 9.81
C LEU A 349 22.13 6.18 10.90
N THR A 350 22.42 5.74 12.13
CA THR A 350 21.45 5.75 13.24
C THR A 350 21.61 6.91 14.21
N ASN A 351 22.79 7.55 14.29
CA ASN A 351 23.09 8.51 15.36
C ASN A 351 23.31 9.96 14.85
N SER A 352 23.44 10.18 13.54
CA SER A 352 23.63 11.52 12.99
C SER A 352 22.32 12.31 12.85
N ASN A 353 22.44 13.64 12.72
CA ASN A 353 21.34 14.58 12.46
C ASN A 353 20.27 14.66 13.57
N ASN A 354 20.62 14.32 14.81
CA ASN A 354 19.70 14.29 15.96
C ASN A 354 18.48 13.39 15.69
N LEU A 355 18.70 12.25 15.03
CA LEU A 355 17.66 11.26 14.81
C LEU A 355 17.17 10.72 16.15
N SER A 356 15.86 10.80 16.40
CA SER A 356 15.23 10.15 17.55
C SER A 356 14.44 8.92 17.11
N THR A 357 13.85 8.20 18.06
CA THR A 357 13.07 6.99 17.80
C THR A 357 11.61 7.28 17.43
N THR A 358 11.21 8.54 17.26
CA THR A 358 9.84 8.90 16.88
C THR A 358 9.63 8.76 15.38
N LEU A 359 8.52 8.14 14.98
CA LEU A 359 8.14 7.97 13.57
C LEU A 359 7.41 9.19 13.03
N ASP A 360 8.05 10.35 13.12
CA ASP A 360 7.56 11.62 12.59
C ASP A 360 8.25 12.00 11.27
N ARG A 361 7.63 12.95 10.55
CA ARG A 361 8.12 13.42 9.24
C ARG A 361 9.57 13.93 9.29
N VAL A 362 9.97 14.54 10.40
CA VAL A 362 11.31 15.13 10.54
C VAL A 362 12.36 14.03 10.64
N ASN A 363 12.10 12.98 11.42
CA ASN A 363 13.01 11.84 11.51
C ASN A 363 13.07 11.00 10.24
N PHE A 364 11.97 10.83 9.50
CA PHE A 364 12.03 10.21 8.17
C PHE A 364 12.95 11.00 7.23
N GLN A 365 12.83 12.33 7.21
CA GLN A 365 13.73 13.17 6.39
C GLN A 365 15.19 13.09 6.84
N ARG A 366 15.45 13.06 8.15
CA ARG A 366 16.80 12.90 8.70
C ARG A 366 17.38 11.53 8.33
N PHE A 367 16.61 10.46 8.50
CA PHE A 367 17.05 9.11 8.19
C PHE A 367 17.29 8.92 6.69
N ARG A 368 16.44 9.47 5.80
CA ARG A 368 16.69 9.48 4.35
C ARG A 368 18.03 10.09 4.00
N LYS A 369 18.37 11.25 4.60
CA LYS A 369 19.69 11.89 4.41
C LYS A 369 20.83 11.02 4.91
N ASN A 370 20.67 10.43 6.11
CA ASN A 370 21.67 9.54 6.68
C ASN A 370 21.91 8.31 5.78
N LEU A 371 20.83 7.67 5.31
CA LEU A 371 20.92 6.50 4.44
C LEU A 371 21.55 6.84 3.10
N HIS A 372 21.20 7.98 2.50
CA HIS A 372 21.79 8.39 1.24
C HIS A 372 23.32 8.56 1.36
N SER A 373 23.79 9.27 2.39
CA SER A 373 25.22 9.42 2.68
C SER A 373 25.89 8.07 2.96
N PHE A 374 25.23 7.20 3.73
CA PHE A 374 25.72 5.86 4.03
C PHE A 374 25.94 5.06 2.74
N LEU A 375 24.95 5.00 1.84
CA LEU A 375 25.04 4.20 0.61
C LEU A 375 26.14 4.72 -0.34
N ILE A 376 26.33 6.04 -0.41
CA ILE A 376 27.43 6.65 -1.19
C ILE A 376 28.79 6.18 -0.64
N GLU A 377 28.95 6.18 0.68
CA GLU A 377 30.20 5.81 1.32
C GLU A 377 30.53 4.32 1.22
N VAL A 378 29.52 3.44 1.40
CA VAL A 378 29.78 2.01 1.60
C VAL A 378 29.59 1.11 0.38
N ARG A 379 28.67 1.42 -0.55
CA ARG A 379 28.34 0.48 -1.64
C ARG A 379 29.52 0.18 -2.55
N GLY A 380 30.39 1.17 -2.79
CA GLY A 380 31.53 1.01 -3.70
C GLY A 380 32.51 -0.09 -3.28
N PHE A 381 32.81 -0.19 -1.99
CA PHE A 381 33.73 -1.22 -1.48
C PHE A 381 33.03 -2.48 -0.98
N LEU A 382 31.73 -2.44 -0.67
CA LEU A 382 30.97 -3.62 -0.27
C LEU A 382 30.65 -4.56 -1.44
N ARG A 383 30.60 -4.05 -2.68
CA ARG A 383 30.28 -4.83 -3.89
C ARG A 383 31.49 -5.39 -4.62
N THR A 384 32.67 -4.94 -4.25
CA THR A 384 33.94 -5.38 -4.85
C THR A 384 34.59 -6.52 -4.08
N ILE A 385 34.00 -6.89 -2.94
CA ILE A 385 34.28 -8.07 -2.11
C ILE A 385 33.25 -9.13 -2.48
#